data_AF-A0A538FCW6-F1
#
_entry.id   AF-A0A538FCW6-F1
#
_cell.length_a   1.000
_cell.length_b   1.000
_cell.length_c   1.000
_cell.angle_alpha   90.00
_cell.angle_beta   90.00
_cell.angle_gamma   90.00
#
_symmetry.space_group_name_H-M   'P 1'
#
loop_
_entity.id
_entity.type
_entity.pdbx_description
1 polymer ?
#
loop_
_entity_poly.entity_id
_entity_poly.type
_entity_poly.pdbx_seq_one_letter_code
_entity_poly.pdbx_strand_id
1 'polypeptide(L)' 'NHGFAVKASAAKEVTHVSLYDGTVEGLDFPWLRARSVQFHPEAGPGPHDAWPLLEEWVGGVAYAKAA' A
#
# COMPACT_ATOMS: atom_id res chain seq x y z
N ASN A 1 10.09 -6.97 3.29
CA ASN A 1 10.97 -8.14 3.10
C ASN A 1 10.39 -8.94 1.96
N HIS A 2 10.95 -8.80 0.76
CA HIS A 2 10.46 -9.47 -0.44
C HIS A 2 11.63 -9.68 -1.41
N GLY A 3 11.56 -10.77 -2.20
CA GLY A 3 12.54 -11.10 -3.24
C GLY A 3 11.99 -10.97 -4.67
N PHE A 4 10.73 -10.58 -4.79
CA PHE A 4 10.05 -10.30 -6.05
C PHE A 4 9.45 -8.90 -5.97
N ALA A 5 9.30 -8.23 -7.11
CA ALA A 5 8.71 -6.91 -7.21
C ALA A 5 7.69 -6.85 -8.35
N VAL A 6 6.69 -6.01 -8.20
CA VAL A 6 5.75 -5.71 -9.28
C VAL A 6 6.47 -4.88 -10.34
N LYS A 7 6.39 -5.31 -11.61
CA LYS A 7 6.98 -4.57 -12.72
C LYS A 7 6.27 -3.22 -12.88
N ALA A 8 7.06 -2.15 -12.91
CA ALA A 8 6.56 -0.81 -13.21
C ALA A 8 5.79 -0.80 -14.55
N SER A 9 4.65 -0.13 -14.56
CA SER A 9 3.86 0.14 -15.76
C SER A 9 3.44 1.60 -15.76
N ALA A 10 2.94 2.11 -16.89
CA ALA A 10 2.40 3.47 -16.98
C ALA A 10 1.05 3.65 -16.25
N ALA A 11 0.66 2.67 -15.43
CA ALA A 11 -0.47 2.69 -14.52
C ALA A 11 -0.45 3.95 -13.65
N LYS A 12 -1.56 4.69 -13.62
CA LYS A 12 -1.75 5.83 -12.72
C LYS A 12 -2.04 5.40 -11.27
N GLU A 13 -2.13 4.09 -11.06
CA GLU A 13 -2.53 3.44 -9.83
C GLU A 13 -1.35 3.19 -8.88
N VAL A 14 -0.11 3.48 -9.30
CA VAL A 14 1.09 3.43 -8.44
C VAL A 14 1.03 4.54 -7.40
N THR A 15 1.11 4.16 -6.12
CA THR A 15 1.05 5.11 -4.98
C THR A 15 2.37 5.32 -4.28
N HIS A 16 3.23 4.29 -4.27
CA HIS A 16 4.53 4.34 -3.60
C HIS A 16 5.59 3.76 -4.53
N VAL A 17 6.77 4.36 -4.50
CA VAL A 17 7.96 3.87 -5.21
C VAL A 17 9.14 3.86 -4.24
N SER A 18 9.99 2.84 -4.36
CA SER A 18 11.22 2.74 -3.59
C SER A 18 12.16 3.88 -3.99
N LEU A 19 12.64 4.64 -3.00
CA LEU A 19 13.64 5.68 -3.23
C LEU A 19 15.04 5.11 -3.49
N TYR A 20 15.27 3.83 -3.18
CA TYR A 20 16.57 3.18 -3.37
C TYR A 20 16.80 2.74 -4.83
N ASP A 21 15.75 2.23 -5.49
CA ASP A 21 15.88 1.58 -6.80
C ASP A 21 14.71 1.83 -7.76
N GLY A 22 13.69 2.58 -7.35
CA GLY A 22 12.55 2.94 -8.18
C GLY A 22 11.54 1.81 -8.41
N THR A 23 11.63 0.69 -7.69
CA THR A 23 10.64 -0.39 -7.76
C THR A 23 9.28 0.05 -7.20
N VAL A 24 8.20 -0.60 -7.66
CA VAL A 24 6.82 -0.28 -7.23
C VAL A 24 6.60 -0.81 -5.82
N GLU A 25 6.18 0.08 -4.92
CA GLU A 25 5.97 -0.21 -3.50
C GLU A 25 4.50 -0.13 -3.05
N GLY A 26 3.60 0.32 -3.94
CA GLY A 26 2.18 0.39 -3.61
C GLY A 26 1.28 0.66 -4.81
N LEU A 27 0.05 0.18 -4.70
CA LEU A 27 -1.01 0.30 -5.71
C LEU A 27 -2.35 0.67 -5.06
N ASP A 28 -3.13 1.51 -5.74
CA ASP A 28 -4.51 1.83 -5.36
C ASP A 28 -5.44 1.82 -6.58
N PHE A 29 -6.48 0.99 -6.50
CA PHE A 29 -7.55 0.86 -7.49
C PHE A 29 -8.89 1.24 -6.85
N PRO A 30 -9.26 2.54 -6.83
CA PRO A 30 -10.45 3.01 -6.12
C PRO A 30 -11.75 2.37 -6.59
N TRP A 31 -11.88 2.10 -7.89
CA TRP A 31 -13.08 1.47 -8.47
C TRP A 31 -13.25 0.00 -8.05
N LEU A 32 -12.16 -0.68 -7.70
CA LEU A 32 -12.19 -2.02 -7.12
C LEU A 32 -12.25 -2.01 -5.59
N ARG A 33 -12.09 -0.83 -4.98
CA ARG A 33 -11.90 -0.67 -3.52
C ARG A 33 -10.74 -1.53 -3.01
N ALA A 34 -9.69 -1.64 -3.83
CA ALA A 34 -8.56 -2.52 -3.59
C ALA A 34 -7.26 -1.72 -3.53
N ARG A 35 -6.50 -1.92 -2.45
CA ARG A 35 -5.23 -1.23 -2.16
C ARG A 35 -4.21 -2.22 -1.66
N SER A 36 -2.93 -1.96 -1.95
CA SER A 36 -1.83 -2.81 -1.51
C SER A 36 -0.55 -2.00 -1.36
N VAL A 37 0.31 -2.45 -0.44
CA VAL A 37 1.71 -2.02 -0.31
C VAL A 37 2.62 -3.24 -0.36
N GLN A 38 3.86 -3.04 -0.82
CA GLN A 38 4.86 -4.09 -0.96
C GLN A 38 5.72 -4.25 0.31
N PHE A 39 5.85 -3.18 1.09
CA PHE A 39 6.48 -3.18 2.41
C PHE A 39 5.54 -3.70 3.51
N HIS A 40 6.08 -3.84 4.73
CA HIS A 40 5.36 -4.29 5.92
C HIS A 40 4.90 -3.08 6.73
N PRO A 41 3.65 -2.59 6.57
CA PRO A 41 3.16 -1.44 7.32
C PRO A 41 2.99 -1.72 8.82
N GLU A 42 2.91 -2.99 9.21
CA GLU A 42 2.85 -3.47 10.58
C GLU A 42 4.21 -3.44 11.30
N ALA A 43 5.31 -3.42 10.53
CA ALA A 43 6.67 -3.55 11.02
C ALA A 43 6.90 -4.79 11.93
N GLY A 44 7.84 -4.71 12.87
CA GLY A 44 8.16 -5.79 13.82
C GLY A 44 9.16 -6.83 13.30
N PRO A 45 10.44 -6.49 13.11
CA PRO A 45 11.09 -5.21 13.45
C PRO A 45 10.96 -4.13 12.36
N GLY A 46 11.17 -2.86 12.72
CA GLY A 46 11.17 -1.73 11.79
C GLY A 46 10.50 -0.46 12.33
N PRO A 47 10.58 0.67 11.61
CA PRO A 47 9.86 1.90 11.96
C PRO A 47 8.34 1.75 11.74
N HIS A 48 7.55 2.48 12.52
CA HIS A 48 6.08 2.44 12.46
C HIS A 48 5.49 3.52 11.54
N ASP A 49 6.30 4.14 10.67
CA ASP A 49 5.91 5.27 9.83
C ASP A 49 4.75 4.94 8.88
N ALA A 50 4.58 3.66 8.54
CA ALA A 50 3.53 3.15 7.66
C ALA A 50 2.25 2.68 8.38
N TRP A 51 2.24 2.66 9.72
CA TRP A 51 1.07 2.25 10.51
C TRP A 51 -0.23 3.04 10.18
N PRO A 52 -0.18 4.37 9.93
CA PRO A 52 -1.39 5.13 9.58
C PRO A 52 -2.15 4.61 8.36
N LEU A 53 -1.49 3.92 7.43
CA LEU A 53 -2.15 3.29 6.28
C LEU A 53 -3.16 2.24 6.74
N LEU A 54 -2.81 1.43 7.74
CA LEU A 54 -3.70 0.40 8.29
C LEU A 54 -4.92 1.04 8.96
N GLU A 55 -4.72 2.11 9.74
CA GLU A 55 -5.80 2.85 10.40
C GLU A 55 -6.78 3.44 9.38
N GLU A 56 -6.25 4.08 8.34
CA GLU A 56 -7.05 4.63 7.24
C GLU A 56 -7.86 3.54 6.52
N TRP A 57 -7.24 2.40 6.23
CA TRP A 57 -7.88 1.32 5.49
C TRP A 57 -9.00 0.67 6.29
N VAL A 58 -8.76 0.38 7.57
CA VAL A 58 -9.78 -0.16 8.47
C VAL A 58 -10.93 0.83 8.65
N GLY A 59 -10.62 2.12 8.83
CA GLY A 59 -11.63 3.17 8.90
C GLY A 59 -12.52 3.21 7.65
N GLY A 60 -11.93 3.10 6.45
CA GLY A 60 -12.67 3.05 5.20
C GLY A 60 -13.59 1.83 5.05
N VAL A 61 -13.17 0.66 5.55
CA VAL A 61 -14.01 -0.55 5.57
C VAL A 61 -15.17 -0.41 6.56
N ALA A 62 -14.96 0.20 7.72
CA ALA A 62 -16.02 0.44 8.70
C ALA A 62 -17.12 1.35 8.12
N TYR A 63 -16.73 2.42 7.42
CA TYR A 63 -17.68 3.32 6.75
C TYR A 63 -18.47 2.60 5.63
N ALA A 64 -17.80 1.73 4.88
CA ALA A 64 -18.41 0.93 3.81
C ALA A 64 -19.57 0.03 4.26
N LYS A 65 -19.53 -0.47 5.49
CA LYS A 65 -20.55 -1.37 6.04
C LYS A 65 -21.78 -0.62 6.58
N ALA A 66 -21.64 0.67 6.84
CA ALA A 66 -22.70 1.51 7.40
C ALA A 66 -23.58 2.17 6.31
N ALA A 67 -23.15 2.13 5.05
CA ALA A 67 -23.85 2.63 3.87
C ALA A 67 -24.52 1.48 3.10
#